data_AF-A0A4T0E0K5-F1
#
_entry.id   AF-A0A4T0E0K5-F1
#
_cell.length_a   1.000
_cell.length_b   1.000
_cell.length_c   1.000
_cell.angle_alpha   90.00
_cell.angle_beta   90.00
_cell.angle_gamma   90.00
#
_symmetry.space_group_name_H-M   'P 1'
#
loop_
_entity.id
_entity.type
_entity.pdbx_description
1 polymer ?
#
loop_
_entity_poly.entity_id
_entity_poly.type
_entity_poly.pdbx_seq_one_letter_code
_entity_poly.pdbx_strand_id
1 'polypeptide(L)'
;MIGVNCPLGNTWGFCGRDIGSLGINEDPNDPDDFGSLEEEDKDEIIRLGTTGPDIVDSNEVFEAEYGWPPSPPLTHTLASYHANTITELKFCGYRGAPLLWNPTPIAQYMLASLRHFHNLRHLILSLWLHTLWEGDHRDDEILDYWLNRRDPSTTALVVTNDEEPTGWAKELAEKYDPSVMAARIVTLMGPYISEEAKSQSGGMYVRASFCIGSYGGLFDFDVNIGKAADEIDWRRDEDDVG
;
A
#
# COMPACT_ATOMS: atom_id res chain seq x y z
N MET A 1 -4.07 -11.01 12.48
CA MET A 1 -4.88 -11.52 11.36
C MET A 1 -5.45 -10.30 10.65
N ILE A 2 -5.11 -10.13 9.38
CA ILE A 2 -5.66 -9.04 8.56
C ILE A 2 -6.95 -9.58 8.01
N GLY A 3 -8.05 -8.88 8.31
CA GLY A 3 -9.38 -9.34 7.94
C GLY A 3 -9.57 -9.49 6.43
N VAL A 4 -10.56 -10.30 6.05
CA VAL A 4 -10.91 -10.64 4.67
C VAL A 4 -11.12 -9.44 3.76
N ASN A 5 -11.47 -8.29 4.36
CA ASN A 5 -11.91 -7.10 3.65
C ASN A 5 -10.85 -6.01 3.59
N CYS A 6 -9.61 -6.29 4.02
CA CYS A 6 -8.53 -5.33 3.90
C CYS A 6 -8.09 -5.25 2.43
N PRO A 7 -8.15 -4.07 1.77
CA PRO A 7 -7.78 -3.94 0.36
C PRO A 7 -6.29 -4.19 0.10
N LEU A 8 -5.49 -4.32 1.17
CA LEU A 8 -4.07 -4.57 1.15
C LEU A 8 -3.81 -5.75 2.08
N GLY A 9 -3.48 -6.92 1.53
CA GLY A 9 -3.05 -8.09 2.32
C GLY A 9 -3.99 -9.28 2.38
N ASN A 10 -5.25 -9.16 1.94
CA ASN A 10 -6.13 -10.32 1.68
C ASN A 10 -6.81 -10.18 0.31
N THR A 11 -6.02 -10.39 -0.74
CA THR A 11 -6.45 -10.39 -2.14
C THR A 11 -5.98 -11.65 -2.88
N TRP A 12 -5.57 -12.66 -2.12
CA TRP A 12 -4.73 -13.77 -2.57
C TRP A 12 -5.47 -15.11 -2.59
N GLY A 13 -6.78 -15.10 -2.32
CA GLY A 13 -7.60 -16.29 -2.28
C GLY A 13 -7.38 -17.15 -1.04
N PHE A 14 -8.21 -18.18 -0.92
CA PHE A 14 -8.15 -19.15 0.17
C PHE A 14 -6.74 -19.74 0.34
N CYS A 15 -6.19 -19.65 1.55
CA CYS A 15 -4.83 -20.03 1.90
C CYS A 15 -3.75 -19.42 0.99
N GLY A 16 -3.96 -18.22 0.45
CA GLY A 16 -2.98 -17.50 -0.38
C GLY A 16 -2.57 -18.23 -1.66
N ARG A 17 -3.45 -19.03 -2.26
CA ARG A 17 -3.15 -19.76 -3.51
C ARG A 17 -2.63 -18.85 -4.62
N ASP A 18 -3.18 -17.64 -4.73
CA ASP A 18 -2.82 -16.73 -5.81
C ASP A 18 -1.41 -16.15 -5.60
N ILE A 19 -1.03 -15.80 -4.37
CA ILE A 19 0.34 -15.33 -4.06
C ILE A 19 1.38 -16.45 -4.17
N GLY A 20 1.04 -17.66 -3.72
CA GLY A 20 1.91 -18.84 -3.87
C GLY A 20 2.18 -19.18 -5.34
N SER A 21 1.21 -18.96 -6.24
CA SER A 21 1.40 -19.17 -7.68
C SER A 21 2.43 -18.23 -8.32
N LEU A 22 2.71 -17.10 -7.67
CA LEU A 22 3.75 -16.14 -8.09
C LEU A 22 5.15 -16.53 -7.58
N GLY A 23 5.28 -17.65 -6.86
CA GLY A 23 6.52 -18.05 -6.20
C GLY A 23 6.91 -17.14 -5.05
N ILE A 24 5.98 -16.33 -4.54
CA ILE A 24 6.18 -15.45 -3.40
C ILE A 24 5.80 -16.24 -2.16
N ASN A 25 6.80 -16.82 -1.49
CA ASN A 25 6.66 -17.46 -0.18
C ASN A 25 7.54 -16.71 0.84
N GLU A 26 7.05 -16.51 2.06
CA GLU A 26 7.79 -15.77 3.09
C GLU A 26 8.73 -16.70 3.88
N ASP A 27 8.41 -17.98 4.03
CA ASP A 27 9.34 -18.98 4.58
C ASP A 27 9.24 -20.30 3.80
N PRO A 28 10.31 -20.75 3.11
CA PRO A 28 10.34 -22.07 2.47
C PRO A 28 10.20 -23.24 3.46
N ASN A 29 10.30 -22.99 4.77
CA ASN A 29 10.14 -23.97 5.85
C ASN A 29 8.80 -23.85 6.60
N ASP A 30 7.98 -22.82 6.33
CA ASP A 30 6.63 -22.71 6.89
C ASP A 30 5.57 -22.95 5.79
N PRO A 31 5.10 -24.19 5.61
CA PRO A 31 4.08 -24.52 4.63
C PRO A 31 2.70 -23.92 4.97
N ASP A 32 2.49 -23.44 6.20
CA ASP A 32 1.23 -22.86 6.67
C ASP A 32 1.26 -21.32 6.71
N ASP A 33 2.33 -20.71 6.20
CA ASP A 33 2.51 -19.26 6.18
C ASP A 33 1.26 -18.56 5.59
N PHE A 34 0.74 -19.04 4.47
CA PHE A 34 -0.53 -18.54 3.89
C PHE A 34 -1.82 -19.15 4.44
N GLY A 35 -1.73 -20.15 5.32
CA GLY A 35 -2.85 -20.96 5.79
C GLY A 35 -3.94 -20.16 6.52
N SER A 36 -3.61 -18.99 7.06
CA SER A 36 -4.57 -18.11 7.74
C SER A 36 -5.27 -17.10 6.83
N LEU A 37 -5.00 -17.09 5.52
CA LEU A 37 -5.73 -16.24 4.57
C LEU A 37 -7.05 -16.91 4.20
N GLU A 38 -8.13 -16.17 4.36
CA GLU A 38 -9.50 -16.62 4.13
C GLU A 38 -9.99 -16.16 2.75
N GLU A 39 -10.96 -16.88 2.19
CA GLU A 39 -11.50 -16.61 0.85
C GLU A 39 -12.31 -15.30 0.79
N GLU A 40 -12.11 -14.52 -0.27
CA GLU A 40 -12.87 -13.30 -0.53
C GLU A 40 -14.17 -13.59 -1.31
N ASP A 41 -15.23 -12.80 -1.04
CA ASP A 41 -16.44 -12.81 -1.88
C ASP A 41 -16.19 -12.00 -3.16
N LYS A 42 -15.61 -12.66 -4.16
CA LYS A 42 -15.19 -12.00 -5.41
C LYS A 42 -16.36 -11.34 -6.14
N ASP A 43 -17.53 -11.98 -6.15
CA ASP A 43 -18.70 -11.46 -6.85
C ASP A 43 -19.21 -10.18 -6.19
N GLU A 44 -19.29 -10.16 -4.86
CA GLU A 44 -19.72 -8.98 -4.10
C GLU A 44 -18.68 -7.85 -4.19
N ILE A 45 -17.38 -8.17 -4.11
CA ILE A 45 -16.29 -7.20 -4.28
C ILE A 45 -16.38 -6.53 -5.66
N ILE A 46 -16.56 -7.31 -6.73
CA ILE A 46 -16.69 -6.77 -8.10
C ILE A 46 -17.95 -5.91 -8.22
N ARG A 47 -19.08 -6.40 -7.71
CA ARG A 47 -20.35 -5.67 -7.73
C ARG A 47 -20.18 -4.31 -7.06
N LEU A 48 -19.70 -4.27 -5.83
CA LEU A 48 -19.54 -3.04 -5.04
C LEU A 48 -18.42 -2.13 -5.54
N GLY A 49 -17.37 -2.67 -6.15
CA GLY A 49 -16.30 -1.87 -6.76
C GLY A 49 -16.72 -1.17 -8.06
N THR A 50 -17.85 -1.58 -8.64
CA THR A 50 -18.44 -0.95 -9.85
C THR A 50 -19.62 -0.04 -9.55
N THR A 51 -20.09 0.03 -8.30
CA THR A 51 -21.16 0.91 -7.85
C THR A 51 -20.63 2.05 -6.98
N GLY A 52 -21.44 3.09 -6.80
CA GLY A 52 -21.18 4.11 -5.78
C GLY A 52 -21.43 3.56 -4.37
N PRO A 53 -21.03 4.31 -3.32
CA PRO A 53 -21.31 3.95 -1.94
C PRO A 53 -22.82 3.88 -1.69
N ASP A 54 -23.23 2.99 -0.80
CA ASP A 54 -24.63 2.83 -0.42
C ASP A 54 -25.13 4.05 0.36
N ILE A 55 -26.43 4.33 0.23
CA ILE A 55 -27.11 5.36 1.02
C ILE A 55 -27.59 4.71 2.31
N VAL A 56 -26.91 5.05 3.40
CA VAL A 56 -27.22 4.54 4.75
C VAL A 56 -28.28 5.41 5.42
N ASP A 57 -29.34 4.79 5.97
CA ASP A 57 -30.34 5.51 6.77
C ASP A 57 -29.77 5.81 8.17
N SER A 58 -29.99 7.04 8.63
CA SER A 58 -29.73 7.50 10.00
C SER A 58 -30.33 6.64 11.12
N ASN A 59 -31.32 5.79 10.83
CA ASN A 59 -31.98 4.91 11.80
C ASN A 59 -31.39 3.49 11.89
N GLU A 60 -30.31 3.20 11.15
CA GLU A 60 -29.68 1.89 11.19
C GLU A 60 -29.13 1.58 12.60
N VAL A 61 -29.42 0.38 13.09
CA VAL A 61 -28.95 -0.10 14.39
C VAL A 61 -27.74 -0.99 14.13
N PHE A 62 -26.59 -0.63 14.71
CA PHE A 62 -25.39 -1.45 14.63
C PHE A 62 -25.62 -2.82 15.28
N GLU A 63 -25.40 -3.89 14.52
CA GLU A 63 -25.38 -5.27 15.01
C GLU A 63 -23.95 -5.81 14.92
N ALA A 64 -23.42 -6.30 16.05
CA ALA A 64 -22.08 -6.87 16.09
C ALA A 64 -22.07 -8.27 15.44
N GLU A 65 -21.26 -8.42 14.40
CA GLU A 65 -20.97 -9.72 13.79
C GLU A 65 -19.58 -10.20 14.24
N TYR A 66 -19.46 -11.50 14.51
CA TYR A 66 -18.21 -12.13 14.94
C TYR A 66 -17.75 -13.16 13.91
N GLY A 67 -16.46 -13.17 13.61
CA GLY A 67 -15.86 -14.03 12.60
C GLY A 67 -15.29 -13.22 11.44
N TRP A 68 -14.90 -13.92 10.39
CA TRP A 68 -14.35 -13.32 9.16
C TRP A 68 -14.98 -13.96 7.92
N PRO A 69 -16.33 -13.95 7.80
CA PRO A 69 -16.95 -14.49 6.60
C PRO A 69 -16.54 -13.64 5.37
N PRO A 70 -16.62 -14.22 4.16
CA PRO A 70 -16.58 -13.44 2.94
C PRO A 70 -17.59 -12.27 3.05
N SER A 71 -17.10 -11.04 2.90
CA SER A 71 -17.90 -9.84 3.16
C SER A 71 -17.48 -8.68 2.26
N PRO A 72 -18.29 -7.60 2.18
CA PRO A 72 -17.98 -6.42 1.40
C PRO A 72 -16.60 -5.81 1.69
N PRO A 73 -15.94 -5.16 0.71
CA PRO A 73 -14.74 -4.39 0.95
C PRO A 73 -14.91 -3.39 2.09
N LEU A 74 -13.95 -3.34 3.03
CA LEU A 74 -13.98 -2.39 4.16
C LEU A 74 -14.10 -0.95 3.66
N THR A 75 -13.39 -0.63 2.58
CA THR A 75 -13.40 0.69 1.92
C THR A 75 -14.79 1.08 1.43
N HIS A 76 -15.60 0.15 0.95
CA HIS A 76 -16.96 0.42 0.50
C HIS A 76 -17.86 0.78 1.69
N THR A 77 -17.75 0.01 2.78
CA THR A 77 -18.48 0.29 4.03
C THR A 77 -18.10 1.67 4.58
N LEU A 78 -16.80 1.96 4.67
CA LEU A 78 -16.30 3.26 5.14
C LEU A 78 -16.78 4.41 4.24
N ALA A 79 -16.81 4.22 2.93
CA ALA A 79 -17.27 5.25 2.00
C ALA A 79 -18.78 5.52 2.20
N SER A 80 -19.59 4.47 2.35
CA SER A 80 -21.04 4.58 2.48
C SER A 80 -21.46 5.36 3.73
N TYR A 81 -20.73 5.20 4.83
CA TYR A 81 -21.01 5.88 6.08
C TYR A 81 -20.30 7.23 6.23
N HIS A 82 -19.06 7.35 5.74
CA HIS A 82 -18.12 8.38 6.22
C HIS A 82 -17.30 9.06 5.13
N ALA A 83 -17.54 8.81 3.84
CA ALA A 83 -16.79 9.41 2.72
C ALA A 83 -16.63 10.94 2.84
N ASN A 84 -17.69 11.62 3.28
CA ASN A 84 -17.73 13.08 3.40
C ASN A 84 -16.95 13.64 4.60
N THR A 85 -16.48 12.80 5.53
CA THR A 85 -15.89 13.26 6.80
C THR A 85 -14.47 12.78 7.03
N ILE A 86 -14.09 11.65 6.45
CA ILE A 86 -12.77 11.06 6.64
C ILE A 86 -11.71 11.93 5.95
N THR A 87 -10.66 12.24 6.70
CA THR A 87 -9.48 12.99 6.25
C THR A 87 -8.20 12.15 6.31
N GLU A 88 -8.22 11.02 7.02
CA GLU A 88 -7.07 10.12 7.18
C GLU A 88 -7.52 8.67 7.19
N LEU A 89 -6.83 7.82 6.43
CA LEU A 89 -6.99 6.37 6.43
C LEU A 89 -5.65 5.68 6.66
N LYS A 90 -5.66 4.63 7.48
CA LYS A 90 -4.48 3.78 7.70
C LYS A 90 -4.84 2.33 7.46
N PHE A 91 -4.09 1.67 6.59
CA PHE A 91 -4.24 0.26 6.30
C PHE A 91 -2.99 -0.50 6.71
N CYS A 92 -3.18 -1.54 7.51
CA CYS A 92 -2.16 -2.54 7.77
C CYS A 92 -2.41 -3.72 6.84
N GLY A 93 -1.53 -3.88 5.87
CA GLY A 93 -1.55 -4.92 4.87
C GLY A 93 -0.26 -5.70 4.88
N TYR A 94 -0.03 -6.50 5.94
CA TYR A 94 1.12 -7.41 6.10
C TYR A 94 1.49 -8.00 4.74
N ARG A 95 0.61 -8.72 4.04
CA ARG A 95 0.95 -9.32 2.72
C ARG A 95 0.59 -8.46 1.51
N GLY A 96 0.57 -7.14 1.64
CA GLY A 96 0.09 -6.24 0.61
C GLY A 96 1.17 -5.71 -0.33
N ALA A 97 2.46 -5.79 0.01
CA ALA A 97 3.53 -5.25 -0.85
C ALA A 97 3.57 -5.87 -2.25
N PRO A 98 3.30 -7.17 -2.47
CA PRO A 98 3.31 -7.73 -3.81
C PRO A 98 2.33 -7.07 -4.77
N LEU A 99 1.26 -6.43 -4.28
CA LEU A 99 0.31 -5.68 -5.12
C LEU A 99 0.95 -4.52 -5.87
N LEU A 100 2.09 -3.99 -5.42
CA LEU A 100 2.83 -2.94 -6.12
C LEU A 100 3.35 -3.39 -7.49
N TRP A 101 3.61 -4.69 -7.65
CA TRP A 101 4.11 -5.28 -8.89
C TRP A 101 3.12 -6.23 -9.55
N ASN A 102 2.32 -6.93 -8.75
CA ASN A 102 1.39 -7.96 -9.17
C ASN A 102 0.00 -7.71 -8.56
N PRO A 103 -0.69 -6.63 -8.94
CA PRO A 103 -2.06 -6.39 -8.47
C PRO A 103 -2.98 -7.52 -8.95
N THR A 104 -3.77 -8.10 -8.04
CA THR A 104 -4.73 -9.13 -8.42
C THR A 104 -5.96 -8.51 -9.09
N PRO A 105 -6.73 -9.29 -9.88
CA PRO A 105 -7.92 -8.76 -10.55
C PRO A 105 -8.96 -8.14 -9.61
N ILE A 106 -9.03 -8.59 -8.34
CA ILE A 106 -9.98 -8.08 -7.35
C ILE A 106 -9.47 -6.83 -6.62
N ALA A 107 -8.15 -6.59 -6.58
CA ALA A 107 -7.55 -5.49 -5.83
C ALA A 107 -8.09 -4.11 -6.27
N GLN A 108 -8.33 -3.93 -7.58
CA GLN A 108 -8.89 -2.69 -8.12
C GLN A 108 -10.31 -2.41 -7.61
N TYR A 109 -11.10 -3.44 -7.39
CA TYR A 109 -12.48 -3.31 -6.89
C TYR A 109 -12.50 -3.11 -5.38
N MET A 110 -11.56 -3.70 -4.65
CA MET A 110 -11.39 -3.43 -3.21
C MET A 110 -10.90 -2.00 -2.93
N LEU A 111 -10.11 -1.41 -3.84
CA LEU A 111 -9.63 -0.02 -3.70
C LEU A 111 -10.59 1.01 -4.32
N ALA A 112 -11.53 0.57 -5.15
CA ALA A 112 -12.43 1.43 -5.94
C ALA A 112 -13.12 2.53 -5.12
N SER A 113 -13.58 2.22 -3.90
CA SER A 113 -14.33 3.15 -3.08
C SER A 113 -13.49 4.31 -2.54
N LEU A 114 -12.16 4.22 -2.60
CA LEU A 114 -11.27 5.32 -2.20
C LEU A 114 -11.54 6.62 -2.99
N ARG A 115 -12.12 6.50 -4.20
CA ARG A 115 -12.44 7.65 -5.06
C ARG A 115 -13.53 8.56 -4.49
N HIS A 116 -14.23 8.13 -3.45
CA HIS A 116 -15.33 8.88 -2.83
C HIS A 116 -14.90 9.70 -1.61
N PHE A 117 -13.69 9.49 -1.08
CA PHE A 117 -13.19 10.27 0.06
C PHE A 117 -12.60 11.60 -0.41
N HIS A 118 -13.46 12.53 -0.82
CA HIS A 118 -13.05 13.83 -1.37
C HIS A 118 -12.25 14.70 -0.39
N ASN A 119 -12.43 14.47 0.91
CA ASN A 119 -11.75 15.17 2.00
C ASN A 119 -10.48 14.46 2.50
N LEU A 120 -10.11 13.32 1.91
CA LEU A 120 -8.91 12.57 2.30
C LEU A 120 -7.67 13.44 2.09
N ARG A 121 -6.79 13.45 3.10
CA ARG A 121 -5.52 14.20 3.12
C ARG A 121 -4.33 13.30 3.37
N HIS A 122 -4.50 12.24 4.17
CA HIS A 122 -3.45 11.27 4.50
C HIS A 122 -3.92 9.83 4.26
N LEU A 123 -3.11 9.07 3.51
CA LEU A 123 -3.28 7.65 3.33
C LEU A 123 -2.00 6.95 3.76
N ILE A 124 -2.08 6.13 4.79
CA ILE A 124 -0.93 5.42 5.35
C ILE A 124 -1.10 3.93 5.09
N LEU A 125 -0.11 3.32 4.45
CA LEU A 125 -0.05 1.90 4.13
C LEU A 125 1.10 1.29 4.93
N SER A 126 0.85 0.21 5.67
CA SER A 126 1.89 -0.56 6.34
C SER A 126 1.94 -1.95 5.74
N LEU A 127 3.04 -2.31 5.09
CA LEU A 127 3.17 -3.50 4.27
C LEU A 127 4.42 -4.31 4.68
N TRP A 128 4.36 -5.64 4.59
CA TRP A 128 5.53 -6.50 4.64
C TRP A 128 6.13 -6.60 3.25
N LEU A 129 7.43 -6.32 3.11
CA LEU A 129 8.12 -6.44 1.83
C LEU A 129 8.71 -7.83 1.69
N HIS A 130 8.30 -8.56 0.65
CA HIS A 130 8.91 -9.84 0.31
C HIS A 130 10.25 -9.62 -0.40
N THR A 131 11.29 -10.23 0.14
CA THR A 131 12.70 -10.05 -0.27
C THR A 131 13.34 -11.31 -0.85
N LEU A 132 12.56 -12.37 -1.06
CA LEU A 132 13.05 -13.64 -1.58
C LEU A 132 13.57 -13.48 -3.02
N TRP A 133 14.82 -13.87 -3.24
CA TRP A 133 15.45 -13.91 -4.56
C TRP A 133 16.29 -15.19 -4.69
N GLU A 134 16.01 -15.99 -5.72
CA GLU A 134 16.71 -17.26 -5.99
C GLU A 134 16.77 -18.22 -4.79
N GLY A 135 15.75 -18.19 -3.93
CA GLY A 135 15.60 -19.09 -2.78
C GLY A 135 16.15 -18.56 -1.46
N ASP A 136 16.76 -17.37 -1.45
CA ASP A 136 17.29 -16.73 -0.24
C ASP A 136 16.66 -15.36 0.02
N HIS A 137 16.49 -15.01 1.29
CA HIS A 137 16.08 -13.66 1.70
C HIS A 137 17.22 -12.68 1.49
N ARG A 138 16.91 -11.52 0.91
CA ARG A 138 17.89 -10.45 0.62
C ARG A 138 17.64 -9.19 1.45
N ASP A 139 17.17 -9.38 2.68
CA ASP A 139 16.80 -8.29 3.58
C ASP A 139 17.94 -7.29 3.76
N ASP A 140 19.12 -7.79 4.19
CA ASP A 140 20.29 -6.97 4.48
C ASP A 140 20.79 -6.22 3.23
N GLU A 141 20.80 -6.87 2.06
CA GLU A 141 21.24 -6.23 0.82
C GLU A 141 20.29 -5.11 0.38
N ILE A 142 18.97 -5.25 0.58
CA ILE A 142 18.00 -4.18 0.30
C ILE A 142 18.17 -3.03 1.28
N LEU A 143 18.33 -3.35 2.57
CA LEU A 143 18.54 -2.36 3.64
C LEU A 143 19.80 -1.53 3.38
N ASP A 144 20.92 -2.20 3.11
CA ASP A 144 22.19 -1.56 2.76
C ASP A 144 22.04 -0.70 1.52
N TYR A 145 21.36 -1.20 0.49
CA TYR A 145 21.13 -0.45 -0.74
C TYR A 145 20.35 0.86 -0.49
N TRP A 146 19.32 0.82 0.36
CA TRP A 146 18.55 2.02 0.74
C TRP A 146 19.34 2.99 1.61
N LEU A 147 20.10 2.49 2.59
CA LEU A 147 20.96 3.33 3.44
C LEU A 147 22.03 4.04 2.60
N ASN A 148 22.70 3.31 1.71
CA ASN A 148 23.73 3.84 0.83
C ASN A 148 23.20 4.89 -0.16
N ARG A 149 21.94 4.78 -0.59
CA ARG A 149 21.30 5.76 -1.48
C ARG A 149 20.81 7.02 -0.77
N ARG A 150 20.53 6.96 0.53
CA ARG A 150 20.04 8.11 1.31
C ARG A 150 21.13 9.08 1.74
N ASP A 151 22.35 8.59 1.99
CA ASP A 151 23.43 9.42 2.51
C ASP A 151 24.54 9.61 1.45
N PRO A 152 24.72 10.85 0.93
CA PRO A 152 25.76 11.16 -0.06
C PRO A 152 27.20 11.04 0.50
N SER A 153 27.37 10.87 1.80
CA SER A 153 28.65 10.60 2.46
C SER A 153 28.98 9.10 2.58
N THR A 154 28.03 8.21 2.24
CA THR A 154 28.24 6.77 2.31
C THR A 154 29.25 6.35 1.25
N THR A 155 30.34 5.72 1.68
CA THR A 155 31.43 5.22 0.83
C THR A 155 31.05 3.94 0.07
N ALA A 156 29.79 3.79 -0.32
CA ALA A 156 29.41 2.73 -1.24
C ALA A 156 30.15 2.99 -2.55
N LEU A 157 30.99 2.04 -2.96
CA LEU A 157 31.71 2.11 -4.22
C LEU A 157 30.68 2.26 -5.33
N VAL A 158 30.53 3.47 -5.88
CA VAL A 158 29.73 3.69 -7.07
C VAL A 158 30.42 2.91 -8.19
N VAL A 159 29.77 1.85 -8.65
CA VAL A 159 30.23 1.10 -9.81
C VAL A 159 30.19 2.07 -10.99
N THR A 160 31.35 2.57 -11.42
CA THR A 160 31.49 3.47 -12.58
C THR A 160 31.57 2.68 -13.90
N ASN A 161 31.01 1.48 -13.93
CA ASN A 161 30.96 0.66 -15.12
C ASN A 161 29.68 1.03 -15.89
N ASP A 162 29.83 1.35 -17.17
CA ASP A 162 28.71 1.66 -18.08
C ASP A 162 27.95 0.40 -18.53
N GLU A 163 28.33 -0.79 -18.05
CA GLU A 163 27.59 -2.04 -18.29
C GLU A 163 26.26 -2.07 -17.52
N GLU A 164 25.21 -2.49 -18.21
CA GLU A 164 23.89 -2.73 -17.61
C GLU A 164 24.00 -3.75 -16.46
N PRO A 165 23.42 -3.46 -15.28
CA PRO A 165 23.43 -4.39 -14.17
C PRO A 165 22.71 -5.68 -14.55
N THR A 166 23.18 -6.81 -14.01
CA THR A 166 22.59 -8.14 -14.23
C THR A 166 22.33 -8.85 -12.89
N GLY A 167 21.46 -9.86 -12.92
CA GLY A 167 21.10 -10.64 -11.73
C GLY A 167 20.53 -9.77 -10.61
N TRP A 168 20.99 -9.98 -9.38
CA TRP A 168 20.52 -9.27 -8.19
C TRP A 168 20.72 -7.74 -8.26
N ALA A 169 21.81 -7.26 -8.86
CA ALA A 169 22.04 -5.82 -9.00
C ALA A 169 20.98 -5.16 -9.89
N LYS A 170 20.50 -5.88 -10.91
CA LYS A 170 19.41 -5.44 -11.78
C LYS A 170 18.09 -5.40 -11.00
N GLU A 171 17.78 -6.45 -10.25
CA GLU A 171 16.57 -6.50 -9.41
C GLU A 171 16.55 -5.37 -8.38
N LEU A 172 17.67 -5.10 -7.70
CA LEU A 172 17.79 -3.96 -6.78
C LEU A 172 17.43 -2.64 -7.47
N ALA A 173 17.96 -2.39 -8.67
CA ALA A 173 17.69 -1.17 -9.41
C ALA A 173 16.24 -1.10 -9.96
N GLU A 174 15.69 -2.20 -10.46
CA GLU A 174 14.38 -2.24 -11.13
C GLU A 174 13.20 -2.40 -10.18
N LYS A 175 13.43 -2.92 -8.97
CA LYS A 175 12.37 -3.20 -7.99
C LYS A 175 12.52 -2.37 -6.73
N TYR A 176 13.73 -2.35 -6.16
CA TYR A 176 13.97 -1.78 -4.84
C TYR A 176 14.55 -0.36 -4.89
N ASP A 177 14.89 0.22 -6.05
CA ASP A 177 15.31 1.62 -6.11
C ASP A 177 14.26 2.54 -5.45
N PRO A 178 14.65 3.45 -4.53
CA PRO A 178 13.70 4.29 -3.84
C PRO A 178 12.77 5.11 -4.76
N SER A 179 13.29 5.56 -5.91
CA SER A 179 12.49 6.28 -6.90
C SER A 179 11.50 5.36 -7.61
N VAL A 180 11.88 4.10 -7.86
CA VAL A 180 11.01 3.09 -8.45
C VAL A 180 9.91 2.69 -7.48
N MET A 181 10.24 2.45 -6.21
CA MET A 181 9.27 2.18 -5.14
C MET A 181 8.23 3.30 -5.03
N ALA A 182 8.69 4.56 -4.97
CA ALA A 182 7.82 5.74 -4.95
C ALA A 182 6.91 5.78 -6.19
N ALA A 183 7.46 5.56 -7.39
CA ALA A 183 6.68 5.54 -8.63
C ALA A 183 5.63 4.42 -8.65
N ARG A 184 5.94 3.24 -8.09
CA ARG A 184 4.99 2.12 -7.97
C ARG A 184 3.85 2.45 -7.01
N ILE A 185 4.13 3.09 -5.88
CA ILE A 185 3.10 3.55 -4.94
C ILE A 185 2.15 4.53 -5.63
N VAL A 186 2.71 5.51 -6.35
CA VAL A 186 1.90 6.49 -7.12
C VAL A 186 1.07 5.80 -8.20
N THR A 187 1.65 4.84 -8.92
CA THR A 187 0.95 4.08 -9.98
C THR A 187 -0.19 3.23 -9.42
N LEU A 188 0.04 2.55 -8.30
CA LEU A 188 -0.96 1.72 -7.65
C LEU A 188 -2.10 2.56 -7.09
N MET A 189 -1.79 3.60 -6.31
CA MET A 189 -2.80 4.34 -5.55
C MET A 189 -3.46 5.46 -6.35
N GLY A 190 -2.75 6.08 -7.29
CA GLY A 190 -3.20 7.26 -8.02
C GLY A 190 -4.58 7.13 -8.68
N PRO A 191 -4.92 6.02 -9.35
CA PRO A 191 -6.24 5.82 -9.94
C PRO A 191 -7.40 5.80 -8.95
N TYR A 192 -7.15 5.48 -7.68
CA TYR A 192 -8.19 5.31 -6.66
C TYR A 192 -8.39 6.53 -5.77
N ILE A 193 -7.51 7.53 -5.86
CA ILE A 193 -7.65 8.78 -5.12
C ILE A 193 -8.57 9.72 -5.93
N SER A 194 -9.52 10.37 -5.25
CA SER A 194 -10.44 11.31 -5.91
C SER A 194 -9.69 12.53 -6.48
N GLU A 195 -10.24 13.13 -7.54
CA GLU A 195 -9.65 14.33 -8.15
C GLU A 195 -9.71 15.54 -7.20
N GLU A 196 -10.75 15.62 -6.37
CA GLU A 196 -10.89 16.63 -5.32
C GLU A 196 -9.77 16.50 -4.29
N ALA A 197 -9.48 15.28 -3.81
CA ALA A 197 -8.38 15.01 -2.89
C ALA A 197 -7.01 15.37 -3.50
N LYS A 198 -6.79 15.00 -4.78
CA LYS A 198 -5.58 15.37 -5.54
C LYS A 198 -5.45 16.89 -5.75
N SER A 199 -6.56 17.61 -5.80
CA SER A 199 -6.61 19.05 -6.07
C SER A 199 -6.43 19.91 -4.82
N GLN A 200 -6.43 19.32 -3.62
CA GLN A 200 -6.17 20.03 -2.37
C GLN A 200 -4.74 20.60 -2.36
N SER A 201 -4.51 21.65 -1.55
CA SER A 201 -3.17 22.21 -1.38
C SER A 201 -2.20 21.14 -0.86
N GLY A 202 -1.07 20.98 -1.53
CA GLY A 202 -0.08 19.93 -1.26
C GLY A 202 -0.42 18.55 -1.86
N GLY A 203 -1.58 18.41 -2.50
CA GLY A 203 -2.06 17.14 -3.03
C GLY A 203 -2.48 16.16 -1.94
N MET A 204 -2.61 14.89 -2.33
CA MET A 204 -2.94 13.80 -1.44
C MET A 204 -1.66 13.13 -0.92
N TYR A 205 -1.40 13.20 0.39
CA TYR A 205 -0.21 12.61 1.00
C TYR A 205 -0.37 11.10 1.22
N VAL A 206 0.53 10.32 0.65
CA VAL A 206 0.58 8.86 0.82
C VAL A 206 1.91 8.47 1.47
N ARG A 207 1.82 7.81 2.62
CA ARG A 207 2.96 7.12 3.24
C ARG A 207 2.82 5.63 3.04
N ALA A 208 3.83 4.98 2.46
CA ALA A 208 3.94 3.54 2.47
C ALA A 208 5.13 3.12 3.33
N SER A 209 4.84 2.45 4.43
CA SER A 209 5.79 1.89 5.38
C SER A 209 6.01 0.42 5.06
N PHE A 210 7.26 0.03 4.85
CA PHE A 210 7.65 -1.35 4.57
C PHE A 210 8.40 -1.94 5.74
N CYS A 211 7.90 -3.06 6.27
CA CYS A 211 8.64 -3.94 7.17
C CYS A 211 9.53 -4.86 6.34
N ILE A 212 10.83 -4.89 6.65
CA ILE A 212 11.83 -5.78 6.05
C ILE A 212 12.47 -6.66 7.12
N GLY A 213 12.62 -7.93 6.77
CA GLY A 213 13.32 -8.94 7.54
C GLY A 213 12.67 -9.33 8.86
N SER A 214 13.17 -10.42 9.43
CA SER A 214 12.62 -11.04 10.65
C SER A 214 12.68 -10.12 11.89
N TYR A 215 13.50 -9.06 11.84
CA TYR A 215 13.70 -8.10 12.93
C TYR A 215 12.92 -6.78 12.75
N GLY A 216 12.17 -6.60 11.65
CA GLY A 216 11.19 -5.52 11.51
C GLY A 216 11.79 -4.14 11.23
N GLY A 217 12.80 -4.05 10.36
CA GLY A 217 13.27 -2.74 9.87
C GLY A 217 12.13 -2.02 9.15
N LEU A 218 11.78 -0.80 9.58
CA LEU A 218 10.69 -0.02 9.00
C LEU A 218 11.25 1.08 8.07
N PHE A 219 10.78 1.08 6.83
CA PHE A 219 11.18 2.07 5.82
C PHE A 219 9.98 2.76 5.22
N ASP A 220 9.94 4.07 5.39
CA ASP A 220 8.85 4.91 4.91
C ASP A 220 9.18 5.55 3.56
N PHE A 221 8.20 5.49 2.67
CA PHE A 221 8.15 6.22 1.42
C PHE A 221 6.99 7.19 1.47
N ASP A 222 7.33 8.48 1.46
CA ASP A 222 6.37 9.57 1.47
C ASP A 222 6.26 10.16 0.06
N VAL A 223 5.05 10.15 -0.49
CA VAL A 223 4.76 10.72 -1.82
C VAL A 223 3.51 11.58 -1.76
N ASN A 224 3.48 12.63 -2.58
CA ASN A 224 2.27 13.41 -2.82
C ASN A 224 1.71 13.07 -4.20
N ILE A 225 0.41 12.79 -4.27
CA ILE A 225 -0.29 12.48 -5.51
C ILE A 225 -1.26 13.62 -5.83
N GLY A 226 -1.15 14.21 -7.02
CA GLY A 226 -1.99 15.33 -7.45
C GLY A 226 -1.20 16.63 -7.60
N LYS A 227 -1.84 17.77 -7.30
CA LYS A 227 -1.21 19.09 -7.44
C LYS A 227 0.04 19.14 -6.56
N ALA A 228 1.20 19.36 -7.19
CA ALA A 228 2.44 19.60 -6.46
C ALA A 228 2.29 20.85 -5.59
N ALA A 229 2.95 20.86 -4.43
CA ALA A 229 3.02 22.00 -3.52
C ALA A 229 3.86 23.14 -4.13
N ASP A 230 3.45 23.67 -5.28
CA ASP A 230 4.10 24.81 -5.93
C ASP A 230 3.58 26.16 -5.37
N GLU A 231 2.68 26.11 -4.40
CA GLU A 231 2.29 27.27 -3.60
C GLU A 231 2.96 27.16 -2.23
N ILE A 232 4.15 27.74 -2.12
CA ILE A 232 4.70 28.14 -0.83
C ILE A 232 3.65 29.04 -0.16
N ASP A 233 2.92 28.50 0.81
CA ASP A 233 2.06 29.29 1.68
C ASP A 233 2.96 30.10 2.61
N TRP A 234 3.39 31.28 2.16
CA TRP A 234 4.14 32.26 2.96
C TRP A 234 3.33 32.84 4.13
N ARG A 235 2.26 32.19 4.59
CA ARG A 235 1.43 32.63 5.72
C ARG A 235 1.42 31.64 6.88
N ARG A 236 2.61 31.25 7.32
CA ARG A 236 2.87 30.92 8.72
C ARG A 236 4.20 31.55 9.11
N ASP A 237 4.10 32.51 10.03
CA ASP A 237 5.17 33.16 10.82
C ASP A 237 5.16 34.71 10.78
N GLU A 238 3.98 35.32 10.74
CA GLU A 238 3.77 36.63 11.37
C GLU A 238 2.58 36.47 12.32
N ASP A 239 2.89 36.23 13.60
CA ASP A 239 2.15 36.62 14.80
C ASP A 239 2.45 35.64 15.95
N ASP A 240 3.68 35.72 16.48
CA ASP A 240 3.95 35.44 17.90
C ASP A 240 5.35 35.97 18.28
N VAL A 241 5.45 37.31 18.30
CA VAL A 241 6.43 38.00 19.15
C VAL A 241 5.67 39.07 19.92
N GLY A 242 5.06 38.63 21.02
CA GLY A 242 4.69 39.48 22.16
C GLY A 242 5.82 39.57 23.15
#